data_AF-A0A6G1WY18-F1
#
_entry.id   AF-A0A6G1WY18-F1
#
_cell.length_a   1.000
_cell.length_b   1.000
_cell.length_c   1.000
_cell.angle_alpha   90.00
_cell.angle_beta   90.00
_cell.angle_gamma   90.00
#
_symmetry.space_group_name_H-M   'P 1'
#
loop_
_entity.id
_entity.type
_entity.pdbx_description
1 polymer ?
#
loop_
_entity_poly.entity_id
_entity_poly.type
_entity_poly.pdbx_seq_one_letter_code
_entity_poly.pdbx_strand_id
1 'polypeptide(L)'
;REGASMIQFREYRIAITRPPFSDGFEITAVRPIVWVRLEDYRLSEKLKERLRERAEGVIIAGPPGAGKTTFAQALAEFYHLQGKIVKTMESPRDLQVSDEITQYTALEGDMAKTADLLLLVRPDYTIYDELRKTGDFQIFTDMRLAGVGMVGVVHSTRAIDAVQRLIGRVELGMIPMIVDTVIFIKDGEIRQVYSLRSMVKVPSGMREADLARPLIEVLDFETSEPRYEIYTFGEQVVVSDLRGQMRPREQMRPRFRGRPKGRWR
;
A
#
# COMPACT_ATOMS: atom_id res chain seq x y z
N ARG A 1 3.96 -7.00 -33.53
CA ARG A 1 3.13 -6.66 -34.73
C ARG A 1 4.02 -6.78 -35.94
N GLU A 2 3.49 -6.94 -37.15
CA GLU A 2 4.34 -7.07 -38.35
C GLU A 2 5.31 -5.88 -38.46
N GLY A 3 6.60 -6.15 -38.56
CA GLY A 3 7.64 -5.13 -38.62
C GLY A 3 8.12 -4.53 -37.28
N ALA A 4 7.53 -4.86 -36.13
CA ALA A 4 7.95 -4.33 -34.82
C ALA A 4 7.92 -5.36 -33.71
N SER A 5 9.05 -5.48 -33.01
CA SER A 5 9.26 -6.34 -31.85
C SER A 5 9.78 -5.53 -30.67
N MET A 6 9.31 -5.86 -29.48
CA MET A 6 9.82 -5.30 -28.23
C MET A 6 10.29 -6.44 -27.35
N ILE A 7 11.53 -6.37 -26.93
CA ILE A 7 12.21 -7.39 -26.13
C ILE A 7 12.67 -6.74 -24.84
N GLN A 8 12.30 -7.34 -23.70
CA GLN A 8 12.90 -7.02 -22.41
C GLN A 8 14.07 -7.98 -22.18
N PHE A 9 15.30 -7.46 -22.10
CA PHE A 9 16.51 -8.24 -21.86
C PHE A 9 17.30 -7.67 -20.68
N ARG A 10 17.17 -8.30 -19.51
CA ARG A 10 17.71 -7.78 -18.23
C ARG A 10 17.25 -6.32 -18.03
N GLU A 11 18.16 -5.40 -17.71
CA GLU A 11 17.85 -3.98 -17.60
C GLU A 11 17.56 -3.27 -18.94
N TYR A 12 17.78 -3.92 -20.09
CA TYR A 12 17.60 -3.27 -21.41
C TYR A 12 16.19 -3.49 -21.95
N ARG A 13 15.56 -2.40 -22.38
CA ARG A 13 14.38 -2.44 -23.25
C ARG A 13 14.84 -2.26 -24.69
N ILE A 14 14.68 -3.32 -25.48
CA ILE A 14 15.14 -3.38 -26.87
C ILE A 14 13.93 -3.29 -27.80
N ALA A 15 13.85 -2.23 -28.59
CA ALA A 15 12.92 -2.09 -29.70
C ALA A 15 13.63 -2.52 -30.98
N ILE A 16 13.02 -3.44 -31.74
CA ILE A 16 13.50 -3.86 -33.06
C ILE A 16 12.41 -3.51 -34.06
N THR A 17 12.73 -2.69 -35.05
CA THR A 17 11.82 -2.26 -36.11
C THR A 17 12.41 -2.64 -37.47
N ARG A 18 11.53 -2.99 -38.41
CA ARG A 18 11.89 -3.34 -39.79
C ARG A 18 10.74 -3.00 -40.76
N PRO A 19 11.01 -2.84 -42.06
CA PRO A 19 9.96 -2.68 -43.06
C PRO A 19 8.90 -3.79 -42.97
N PRO A 20 7.61 -3.48 -43.20
CA PRO A 20 7.07 -2.18 -43.64
C PRO A 20 6.81 -1.16 -42.51
N PHE A 21 7.13 -1.49 -41.25
CA PHE A 21 6.84 -0.61 -40.11
C PHE A 21 7.80 0.59 -40.01
N SER A 22 9.03 0.43 -40.50
CA SER A 22 10.07 1.45 -40.56
C SER A 22 10.72 1.49 -41.94
N ASP A 23 11.35 2.61 -42.30
CA ASP A 23 12.02 2.80 -43.59
C ASP A 23 13.27 1.90 -43.78
N GLY A 24 13.79 1.36 -42.66
CA GLY A 24 14.93 0.45 -42.63
C GLY A 24 14.93 -0.39 -41.36
N PHE A 25 15.93 -1.26 -41.22
CA PHE A 25 16.13 -2.00 -39.97
C PHE A 25 16.72 -1.07 -38.91
N GLU A 26 16.10 -1.02 -37.73
CA GLU A 26 16.60 -0.27 -36.57
C GLU A 26 16.49 -1.12 -35.30
N ILE A 27 17.50 -1.01 -34.45
CA ILE A 27 17.53 -1.61 -33.12
C ILE A 27 17.86 -0.51 -32.11
N THR A 28 16.92 -0.22 -31.23
CA THR A 28 17.12 0.73 -30.12
C THR A 28 17.19 -0.06 -28.82
N ALA A 29 18.33 -0.01 -28.12
CA ALA A 29 18.48 -0.61 -26.80
C ALA A 29 18.64 0.51 -25.76
N VAL A 30 17.66 0.64 -24.87
CA VAL A 30 17.68 1.65 -23.80
C VAL A 30 17.94 0.96 -22.48
N ARG A 31 18.97 1.40 -21.76
CA ARG A 31 19.18 1.09 -20.34
C ARG A 31 18.52 2.19 -19.50
N PRO A 32 17.52 1.92 -18.67
CA PRO A 32 17.05 2.87 -17.68
C PRO A 32 18.19 3.14 -16.68
N ILE A 33 18.63 4.39 -16.59
CA ILE A 33 19.80 4.81 -15.79
C ILE A 33 19.39 5.29 -14.38
N VAL A 34 18.12 5.58 -14.16
CA VAL A 34 17.68 6.22 -12.91
C VAL A 34 17.31 5.17 -11.87
N TRP A 35 18.27 4.86 -11.00
CA TRP A 35 18.03 4.17 -9.74
C TRP A 35 17.43 5.17 -8.75
N VAL A 36 16.15 5.01 -8.43
CA VAL A 36 15.50 5.82 -7.40
C VAL A 36 15.70 5.12 -6.07
N ARG A 37 16.33 5.81 -5.13
CA ARG A 37 16.51 5.31 -3.77
C ARG A 37 15.37 5.78 -2.89
N LEU A 38 15.17 5.09 -1.76
CA LEU A 38 14.10 5.46 -0.84
C LEU A 38 14.33 6.87 -0.27
N GLU A 39 15.59 7.30 -0.12
CA GLU A 39 15.97 8.64 0.35
C GLU A 39 15.58 9.76 -0.63
N ASP A 40 15.39 9.45 -1.91
CA ASP A 40 14.96 10.43 -2.91
C ASP A 40 13.46 10.78 -2.73
N TYR A 41 12.72 9.95 -2.00
CA TYR A 41 11.38 10.26 -1.52
C TYR A 41 11.45 11.02 -0.19
N ARG A 42 10.59 12.03 -0.02
CA ARG A 42 10.49 12.84 1.19
C ARG A 42 9.76 12.10 2.32
N LEU A 43 10.35 11.03 2.85
CA LEU A 43 9.80 10.31 4.00
C LEU A 43 10.05 11.09 5.30
N SER A 44 9.06 11.14 6.18
CA SER A 44 9.26 11.56 7.56
C SER A 44 10.18 10.57 8.28
N GLU A 45 10.94 11.03 9.27
CA GLU A 45 11.77 10.13 10.09
C GLU A 45 10.93 9.05 10.78
N LYS A 46 9.72 9.42 11.21
CA LYS A 46 8.70 8.51 11.76
C LYS A 46 8.38 7.37 10.78
N LEU A 47 8.21 7.68 9.49
CA LEU A 47 7.92 6.67 8.48
C LEU A 47 9.14 5.81 8.15
N LYS A 48 10.33 6.40 8.09
CA LYS A 48 11.58 5.64 7.88
C LYS A 48 11.82 4.64 9.01
N GLU A 49 11.64 5.06 10.26
CA GLU A 49 11.74 4.20 11.44
C GLU A 49 10.67 3.10 11.41
N ARG A 50 9.43 3.47 11.08
CA ARG A 50 8.32 2.50 10.90
C ARG A 50 8.67 1.41 9.89
N LEU A 51 9.18 1.79 8.72
CA LEU A 51 9.57 0.86 7.67
C LEU A 51 10.75 -0.02 8.10
N ARG A 52 11.75 0.54 8.78
CA ARG A 52 12.93 -0.19 9.26
C ARG A 52 12.62 -1.26 10.32
N GLU A 53 11.78 -0.93 11.29
CA GLU A 53 11.72 -1.70 12.54
C GLU A 53 10.44 -2.53 12.73
N ARG A 54 9.32 -2.11 12.13
CA ARG A 54 8.00 -2.64 12.54
C ARG A 54 7.03 -2.94 11.41
N ALA A 55 7.22 -2.37 10.22
CA ALA A 55 6.26 -2.52 9.13
C ALA A 55 6.52 -3.84 8.43
N GLU A 56 5.68 -4.83 8.71
CA GLU A 56 5.81 -6.16 8.14
C GLU A 56 4.75 -6.41 7.05
N GLY A 57 3.63 -5.68 7.08
CA GLY A 57 2.59 -5.73 6.07
C GLY A 57 2.37 -4.37 5.42
N VAL A 58 3.06 -4.13 4.32
CA VAL A 58 3.01 -2.86 3.58
C VAL A 58 2.20 -3.03 2.30
N ILE A 59 1.20 -2.17 2.08
CA ILE A 59 0.58 -2.02 0.75
C ILE A 59 1.00 -0.69 0.13
N ILE A 60 1.56 -0.75 -1.07
CA ILE A 60 1.82 0.41 -1.92
C ILE A 60 0.63 0.58 -2.87
N ALA A 61 -0.17 1.61 -2.65
CA ALA A 61 -1.40 1.91 -3.35
C ALA A 61 -1.26 3.14 -4.27
N GLY A 62 -2.13 3.29 -5.28
CA GLY A 62 -2.06 4.40 -6.23
C GLY A 62 -2.53 4.08 -7.64
N PRO A 63 -2.86 5.10 -8.46
CA PRO A 63 -3.36 4.88 -9.80
C PRO A 63 -2.31 4.21 -10.71
N PRO A 64 -2.71 3.65 -11.86
CA PRO A 64 -1.76 3.23 -12.89
C PRO A 64 -0.80 4.37 -13.26
N GLY A 65 0.48 4.06 -13.50
CA GLY A 65 1.49 5.07 -13.82
C GLY A 65 1.94 5.97 -12.66
N ALA A 66 1.46 5.75 -11.43
CA ALA A 66 1.78 6.63 -10.29
C ALA A 66 3.24 6.55 -9.77
N GLY A 67 4.04 5.58 -10.22
CA GLY A 67 5.39 5.32 -9.66
C GLY A 67 5.44 4.27 -8.54
N LYS A 68 4.37 3.45 -8.37
CA LYS A 68 4.31 2.42 -7.31
C LYS A 68 5.44 1.38 -7.39
N THR A 69 5.64 0.81 -8.57
CA THR A 69 6.67 -0.20 -8.83
C THR A 69 8.06 0.39 -8.57
N THR A 70 8.31 1.64 -8.98
CA THR A 70 9.55 2.36 -8.67
C THR A 70 9.77 2.55 -7.17
N PHE A 71 8.72 2.85 -6.40
CA PHE A 71 8.84 2.91 -4.94
C PHE A 71 9.03 1.53 -4.31
N ALA A 72 8.38 0.50 -4.85
CA ALA A 72 8.57 -0.89 -4.40
C ALA A 72 10.02 -1.36 -4.61
N GLN A 73 10.63 -1.02 -5.76
CA GLN A 73 12.06 -1.23 -6.02
C GLN A 73 12.93 -0.51 -4.99
N ALA A 74 12.69 0.78 -4.79
CA ALA A 74 13.43 1.59 -3.80
C ALA A 74 13.33 1.03 -2.38
N LEU A 75 12.15 0.52 -2.00
CA LEU A 75 11.93 -0.10 -0.70
C LEU A 75 12.62 -1.47 -0.59
N ALA A 76 12.64 -2.26 -1.66
CA ALA A 76 13.37 -3.53 -1.73
C ALA A 76 14.87 -3.32 -1.49
N GLU A 77 15.46 -2.35 -2.20
CA GLU A 77 16.86 -1.94 -2.04
C GLU A 77 17.15 -1.45 -0.62
N PHE A 78 16.28 -0.61 -0.06
CA PHE A 78 16.42 -0.11 1.30
C PHE A 78 16.47 -1.25 2.33
N TYR A 79 15.60 -2.26 2.20
CA TYR A 79 15.64 -3.43 3.06
C TYR A 79 16.90 -4.26 2.84
N HIS A 80 17.31 -4.46 1.59
CA HIS A 80 18.53 -5.20 1.27
C HIS A 80 19.78 -4.53 1.87
N LEU A 81 19.91 -3.20 1.75
CA LEU A 81 21.00 -2.42 2.33
C LEU A 81 21.03 -2.47 3.87
N GLN A 82 19.92 -2.82 4.52
CA GLN A 82 19.84 -3.08 5.96
C GLN A 82 20.23 -4.52 6.34
N GLY A 83 20.72 -5.30 5.37
CA GLY A 83 21.10 -6.70 5.57
C GLY A 83 19.92 -7.67 5.59
N LYS A 84 18.73 -7.25 5.13
CA LYS A 84 17.56 -8.14 5.02
C LYS A 84 17.65 -9.00 3.76
N ILE A 85 17.18 -10.24 3.86
CA ILE A 85 17.00 -11.14 2.73
C ILE A 85 15.69 -10.76 2.04
N VAL A 86 15.81 -10.10 0.89
CA VAL A 86 14.67 -9.64 0.09
C VAL A 86 14.52 -10.52 -1.15
N LYS A 87 13.28 -10.89 -1.47
CA LYS A 87 12.90 -11.61 -2.70
C LYS A 87 11.73 -10.88 -3.37
N THR A 88 11.50 -11.13 -4.65
CA THR A 88 10.33 -10.59 -5.35
C THR A 88 9.46 -11.70 -5.94
N MET A 89 8.16 -11.42 -6.06
CA MET A 89 7.17 -12.20 -6.78
C MET A 89 6.48 -11.29 -7.79
N GLU A 90 6.59 -11.61 -9.08
CA GLU A 90 6.12 -10.73 -10.15
C GLU A 90 5.91 -11.50 -11.48
N SER A 91 4.99 -11.01 -12.30
CA SER A 91 4.69 -11.61 -13.60
C SER A 91 4.19 -10.55 -14.60
N PRO A 92 5.03 -10.10 -15.56
CA PRO A 92 6.43 -10.48 -15.80
C PRO A 92 7.41 -9.89 -14.77
N ARG A 93 8.70 -10.22 -14.89
CA ARG A 93 9.78 -9.68 -14.03
C ARG A 93 10.20 -8.29 -14.51
N ASP A 94 9.52 -7.27 -14.01
CA ASP A 94 9.66 -5.88 -14.41
C ASP A 94 10.37 -5.02 -13.34
N LEU A 95 10.50 -5.52 -12.10
CA LEU A 95 11.26 -4.85 -11.07
C LEU A 95 12.74 -4.72 -11.49
N GLN A 96 13.30 -3.52 -11.30
CA GLN A 96 14.71 -3.23 -11.50
C GLN A 96 15.34 -3.11 -10.12
N VAL A 97 15.96 -4.20 -9.69
CA VAL A 97 16.61 -4.35 -8.39
C VAL A 97 18.00 -4.94 -8.59
N SER A 98 18.84 -4.85 -7.56
CA SER A 98 20.20 -5.34 -7.57
C SER A 98 20.25 -6.86 -7.75
N ASP A 99 21.37 -7.38 -8.27
CA ASP A 99 21.53 -8.81 -8.57
C ASP A 99 21.43 -9.69 -7.29
N GLU A 100 21.62 -9.11 -6.11
CA GLU A 100 21.47 -9.75 -4.81
C GLU A 100 20.00 -10.03 -4.45
N ILE A 101 19.05 -9.26 -5.00
CA ILE A 101 17.61 -9.45 -4.80
C ILE A 101 17.09 -10.43 -5.85
N THR A 102 16.84 -11.67 -5.45
CA THR A 102 16.35 -12.70 -6.37
C THR A 102 14.89 -12.46 -6.74
N GLN A 103 14.62 -12.45 -8.05
CA GLN A 103 13.29 -12.22 -8.61
C GLN A 103 12.63 -13.51 -9.09
N TYR A 104 11.46 -13.84 -8.52
CA TYR A 104 10.68 -15.01 -8.90
C TYR A 104 9.46 -14.64 -9.73
N THR A 105 9.18 -15.49 -10.73
CA THR A 105 7.92 -15.47 -11.46
C THR A 105 7.08 -16.70 -11.12
N ALA A 106 5.98 -16.91 -11.84
CA ALA A 106 5.00 -17.94 -11.53
C ALA A 106 5.60 -19.32 -11.80
N LEU A 107 5.85 -20.09 -10.72
CA LEU A 107 6.38 -21.43 -10.82
C LEU A 107 5.33 -22.32 -11.48
N GLU A 108 5.67 -22.91 -12.64
CA GLU A 108 4.74 -23.67 -13.47
C GLU A 108 3.48 -22.86 -13.86
N GLY A 109 3.61 -21.53 -13.96
CA GLY A 109 2.50 -20.64 -14.27
C GLY A 109 1.59 -20.29 -13.09
N ASP A 110 1.92 -20.71 -11.87
CA ASP A 110 1.17 -20.42 -10.65
C ASP A 110 2.01 -19.67 -9.60
N MET A 111 1.51 -18.50 -9.17
CA MET A 111 2.14 -17.71 -8.11
C MET A 111 2.05 -18.38 -6.73
N ALA A 112 1.02 -19.19 -6.48
CA ALA A 112 0.87 -19.88 -5.20
C ALA A 112 2.02 -20.85 -4.95
N LYS A 113 2.44 -21.60 -5.99
CA LYS A 113 3.60 -22.50 -5.91
C LYS A 113 4.91 -21.75 -5.62
N THR A 114 5.06 -20.54 -6.16
CA THR A 114 6.19 -19.67 -5.83
C THR A 114 6.15 -19.25 -4.37
N ALA A 115 4.96 -18.93 -3.83
CA ALA A 115 4.80 -18.63 -2.42
C ALA A 115 5.15 -19.84 -1.55
N ASP A 116 4.68 -21.04 -1.89
CA ASP A 116 5.01 -22.28 -1.16
C ASP A 116 6.52 -22.51 -1.08
N LEU A 117 7.25 -22.28 -2.18
CA LEU A 117 8.71 -22.32 -2.18
C LEU A 117 9.31 -21.27 -1.24
N LEU A 118 8.81 -20.03 -1.27
CA LEU A 118 9.30 -18.96 -0.42
C LEU A 118 8.99 -19.20 1.07
N LEU A 119 7.90 -19.88 1.40
CA LEU A 119 7.60 -20.31 2.76
C LEU A 119 8.62 -21.32 3.31
N LEU A 120 9.29 -22.09 2.45
CA LEU A 120 10.39 -22.98 2.85
C LEU A 120 11.69 -22.19 3.08
N VAL A 121 11.95 -21.18 2.26
CA VAL A 121 13.16 -20.34 2.34
C VAL A 121 13.08 -19.33 3.48
N ARG A 122 11.87 -18.80 3.76
CA ARG A 122 11.57 -17.74 4.74
C ARG A 122 12.47 -16.51 4.59
N PRO A 123 12.37 -15.75 3.49
CA PRO A 123 13.03 -14.46 3.40
C PRO A 123 12.50 -13.50 4.46
N ASP A 124 13.27 -12.47 4.80
CA ASP A 124 12.80 -11.40 5.69
C ASP A 124 11.65 -10.63 5.04
N TYR A 125 11.79 -10.31 3.74
CA TYR A 125 10.77 -9.60 2.97
C TYR A 125 10.55 -10.19 1.57
N THR A 126 9.28 -10.19 1.14
CA THR A 126 8.89 -10.46 -0.24
C THR A 126 8.13 -9.28 -0.84
N ILE A 127 8.63 -8.76 -1.95
CA ILE A 127 7.94 -7.74 -2.76
C ILE A 127 7.02 -8.46 -3.74
N TYR A 128 5.72 -8.36 -3.54
CA TYR A 128 4.72 -8.88 -4.47
C TYR A 128 4.27 -7.73 -5.38
N ASP A 129 4.90 -7.65 -6.54
CA ASP A 129 4.50 -6.68 -7.55
C ASP A 129 3.17 -7.16 -8.14
N GLU A 130 2.14 -6.38 -7.83
CA GLU A 130 0.77 -6.50 -8.34
C GLU A 130 -0.17 -7.52 -7.67
N LEU A 131 -0.96 -7.05 -6.70
CA LEU A 131 -2.11 -7.75 -6.12
C LEU A 131 -3.41 -7.36 -6.83
N ARG A 132 -3.97 -8.27 -7.64
CA ARG A 132 -5.18 -8.01 -8.45
C ARG A 132 -6.37 -8.87 -8.08
N LYS A 133 -6.14 -10.17 -7.95
CA LYS A 133 -7.16 -11.21 -7.80
C LYS A 133 -7.22 -11.67 -6.35
N THR A 134 -8.31 -12.37 -5.99
CA THR A 134 -8.47 -12.92 -4.64
C THR A 134 -7.34 -13.86 -4.24
N GLY A 135 -6.85 -14.69 -5.16
CA GLY A 135 -5.70 -15.57 -4.91
C GLY A 135 -4.43 -14.81 -4.51
N ASP A 136 -4.16 -13.65 -5.13
CA ASP A 136 -2.99 -12.85 -4.79
C ASP A 136 -3.05 -12.32 -3.34
N PHE A 137 -4.23 -11.90 -2.89
CA PHE A 137 -4.46 -11.47 -1.51
C PHE A 137 -4.40 -12.63 -0.51
N GLN A 138 -4.81 -13.83 -0.90
CA GLN A 138 -4.67 -15.04 -0.09
C GLN A 138 -3.20 -15.38 0.10
N ILE A 139 -2.43 -15.45 -0.99
CA ILE A 139 -0.97 -15.63 -0.95
C ILE A 139 -0.30 -14.59 -0.05
N PHE A 140 -0.65 -13.31 -0.23
CA PHE A 140 -0.11 -12.23 0.61
C PHE A 140 -0.42 -12.47 2.09
N THR A 141 -1.65 -12.89 2.40
CA THR A 141 -2.10 -13.19 3.76
C THR A 141 -1.34 -14.38 4.36
N ASP A 142 -1.24 -15.48 3.63
CA ASP A 142 -0.59 -16.71 4.10
C ASP A 142 0.90 -16.46 4.37
N MET A 143 1.58 -15.75 3.48
CA MET A 143 2.97 -15.33 3.66
C MET A 143 3.14 -14.44 4.91
N ARG A 144 2.23 -13.46 5.10
CA ARG A 144 2.23 -12.59 6.28
C ARG A 144 2.04 -13.37 7.58
N LEU A 145 1.06 -14.27 7.61
CA LEU A 145 0.77 -15.08 8.79
C LEU A 145 1.88 -16.09 9.10
N ALA A 146 2.67 -16.50 8.11
CA ALA A 146 3.87 -17.30 8.29
C ALA A 146 5.08 -16.49 8.80
N GLY A 147 4.94 -15.18 9.01
CA GLY A 147 5.97 -14.30 9.54
C GLY A 147 6.89 -13.68 8.49
N VAL A 148 6.59 -13.82 7.20
CA VAL A 148 7.34 -13.14 6.13
C VAL A 148 6.84 -11.70 6.02
N GLY A 149 7.76 -10.73 5.97
CA GLY A 149 7.43 -9.35 5.67
C GLY A 149 6.94 -9.23 4.22
N MET A 150 5.79 -8.62 3.98
CA MET A 150 5.21 -8.50 2.65
C MET A 150 5.05 -7.04 2.25
N VAL A 151 5.48 -6.73 1.03
CA VAL A 151 5.23 -5.46 0.36
C VAL A 151 4.40 -5.73 -0.88
N GLY A 152 3.13 -5.33 -0.88
CA GLY A 152 2.19 -5.60 -1.97
C GLY A 152 1.86 -4.36 -2.76
N VAL A 153 1.90 -4.42 -4.09
CA VAL A 153 1.52 -3.29 -4.95
C VAL A 153 0.07 -3.42 -5.39
N VAL A 154 -0.76 -2.40 -5.14
CA VAL A 154 -2.18 -2.39 -5.46
C VAL A 154 -2.54 -1.18 -6.33
N HIS A 155 -3.32 -1.41 -7.38
CA HIS A 155 -3.93 -0.32 -8.13
C HIS A 155 -5.18 0.21 -7.42
N SER A 156 -5.17 1.49 -7.06
CA SER A 156 -6.33 2.16 -6.48
C SER A 156 -6.35 3.66 -6.73
N THR A 157 -7.53 4.25 -6.71
CA THR A 157 -7.71 5.71 -6.79
C THR A 157 -7.56 6.40 -5.44
N ARG A 158 -7.79 5.66 -4.34
CA ARG A 158 -7.61 6.13 -2.97
C ARG A 158 -6.82 5.11 -2.15
N ALA A 159 -6.17 5.59 -1.09
CA ALA A 159 -5.45 4.76 -0.14
C ALA A 159 -6.35 3.74 0.58
N ILE A 160 -7.57 4.13 0.97
CA ILE A 160 -8.50 3.23 1.69
C ILE A 160 -8.96 2.04 0.83
N ASP A 161 -9.03 2.19 -0.49
CA ASP A 161 -9.50 1.12 -1.39
C ASP A 161 -8.55 -0.10 -1.34
N ALA A 162 -7.27 0.10 -1.01
CA ALA A 162 -6.31 -0.98 -0.79
C ALA A 162 -6.69 -1.84 0.42
N VAL A 163 -7.14 -1.22 1.52
CA VAL A 163 -7.64 -1.94 2.71
C VAL A 163 -8.97 -2.61 2.41
N GLN A 164 -9.86 -1.93 1.68
CA GLN A 164 -11.16 -2.49 1.31
C GLN A 164 -11.06 -3.75 0.45
N ARG A 165 -9.97 -3.91 -0.31
CA ARG A 165 -9.70 -5.16 -1.04
C ARG A 165 -9.43 -6.36 -0.12
N LEU A 166 -9.11 -6.17 1.15
CA LEU A 166 -8.99 -7.30 2.09
C LEU A 166 -10.34 -7.69 2.70
N ILE A 167 -11.31 -6.77 2.72
CA ILE A 167 -12.64 -7.02 3.28
C ILE A 167 -13.33 -8.14 2.50
N GLY A 168 -13.82 -9.15 3.23
CA GLY A 168 -14.47 -10.32 2.66
C GLY A 168 -13.51 -11.35 2.06
N ARG A 169 -12.20 -11.06 2.02
CA ARG A 169 -11.14 -12.03 1.67
C ARG A 169 -10.47 -12.61 2.92
N VAL A 170 -10.42 -11.82 3.99
CA VAL A 170 -9.92 -12.20 5.30
C VAL A 170 -10.88 -11.72 6.39
N GLU A 171 -10.82 -12.35 7.56
CA GLU A 171 -11.59 -11.88 8.71
C GLU A 171 -11.19 -10.45 9.09
N LEU A 172 -12.17 -9.62 9.39
CA LEU A 172 -11.96 -8.19 9.63
C LEU A 172 -10.91 -7.95 10.73
N GLY A 173 -10.98 -8.69 11.84
CA GLY A 173 -10.04 -8.55 12.95
C GLY A 173 -8.58 -8.87 12.59
N MET A 174 -8.34 -9.63 11.52
CA MET A 174 -6.99 -10.01 11.08
C MET A 174 -6.33 -8.97 10.17
N ILE A 175 -7.10 -8.07 9.57
CA ILE A 175 -6.58 -7.12 8.58
C ILE A 175 -5.38 -6.33 9.11
N PRO A 176 -5.38 -5.76 10.35
CA PRO A 176 -4.23 -5.00 10.84
C PRO A 176 -2.97 -5.84 11.11
N MET A 177 -3.10 -7.17 11.25
CA MET A 177 -1.95 -8.08 11.38
C MET A 177 -1.33 -8.39 10.00
N ILE A 178 -2.17 -8.43 8.97
CA ILE A 178 -1.77 -8.71 7.58
C ILE A 178 -1.22 -7.45 6.94
N VAL A 179 -1.91 -6.31 7.09
CA VAL A 179 -1.53 -5.01 6.56
C VAL A 179 -1.60 -3.98 7.66
N ASP A 180 -0.44 -3.49 8.05
CA ASP A 180 -0.27 -2.54 9.13
C ASP A 180 0.03 -1.13 8.62
N THR A 181 0.49 -1.00 7.36
CA THR A 181 0.91 0.25 6.74
C THR A 181 0.45 0.30 5.28
N VAL A 182 -0.21 1.40 4.88
CA VAL A 182 -0.62 1.65 3.49
C VAL A 182 0.02 2.94 3.01
N ILE A 183 0.84 2.87 1.98
CA ILE A 183 1.52 4.03 1.37
C ILE A 183 0.86 4.32 0.04
N PHE A 184 0.26 5.49 -0.10
CA PHE A 184 -0.40 5.92 -1.33
C PHE A 184 0.48 6.86 -2.13
N ILE A 185 0.75 6.45 -3.36
CA ILE A 185 1.65 7.13 -4.28
C ILE A 185 0.85 7.73 -5.42
N LYS A 186 1.16 8.97 -5.76
CA LYS A 186 0.60 9.67 -6.92
C LYS A 186 1.63 10.66 -7.45
N ASP A 187 1.79 10.67 -8.77
CA ASP A 187 2.75 11.55 -9.46
C ASP A 187 4.20 11.35 -8.99
N GLY A 188 4.58 10.11 -8.65
CA GLY A 188 5.92 9.79 -8.13
C GLY A 188 6.18 10.21 -6.68
N GLU A 189 5.16 10.72 -5.97
CA GLU A 189 5.30 11.18 -4.59
C GLU A 189 4.40 10.38 -3.64
N ILE A 190 4.85 10.23 -2.39
CA ILE A 190 4.00 9.75 -1.30
C ILE A 190 3.01 10.87 -0.97
N ARG A 191 1.73 10.66 -1.26
CA ARG A 191 0.67 11.64 -0.94
C ARG A 191 0.02 11.39 0.39
N GLN A 192 -0.02 10.13 0.82
CA GLN A 192 -0.71 9.75 2.04
C GLN A 192 -0.15 8.44 2.57
N VAL A 193 -0.06 8.32 3.89
CA VAL A 193 0.25 7.07 4.57
C VAL A 193 -0.80 6.81 5.63
N TYR A 194 -1.30 5.58 5.68
CA TYR A 194 -2.17 5.11 6.74
C TYR A 194 -1.51 4.03 7.58
N SER A 195 -1.80 4.04 8.88
CA SER A 195 -1.64 2.89 9.75
C SER A 195 -2.98 2.30 10.13
N LEU A 196 -2.99 1.00 10.37
CA LEU A 196 -4.18 0.26 10.80
C LEU A 196 -4.00 -0.22 12.24
N ARG A 197 -5.08 -0.16 13.03
CA ARG A 197 -5.11 -0.80 14.36
C ARG A 197 -6.48 -1.38 14.66
N SER A 198 -6.50 -2.51 15.35
CA SER A 198 -7.72 -3.11 15.91
C SER A 198 -8.03 -2.51 17.27
N MET A 199 -9.26 -2.10 17.51
CA MET A 199 -9.74 -1.55 18.79
C MET A 199 -11.15 -2.07 19.09
N VAL A 200 -11.53 -2.12 20.36
CA VAL A 200 -12.93 -2.31 20.77
C VAL A 200 -13.44 -0.99 21.33
N LYS A 201 -14.41 -0.38 20.64
CA LYS A 201 -15.05 0.87 21.08
C LYS A 201 -16.44 1.03 20.46
N VAL A 202 -17.18 2.04 20.88
CA VAL A 202 -18.41 2.46 20.20
C VAL A 202 -18.02 3.19 18.90
N PRO A 203 -18.50 2.76 17.72
CA PRO A 203 -18.21 3.43 16.46
C PRO A 203 -18.67 4.90 16.44
N SER A 204 -17.94 5.73 15.70
CA SER A 204 -18.26 7.15 15.52
C SER A 204 -19.64 7.32 14.88
N GLY A 205 -20.50 8.11 15.54
CA GLY A 205 -21.90 8.32 15.14
C GLY A 205 -22.91 7.47 15.90
N MET A 206 -22.48 6.48 16.69
CA MET A 206 -23.32 5.71 17.61
C MET A 206 -23.26 6.28 19.03
N ARG A 207 -24.37 6.20 19.80
CA ARG A 207 -24.50 6.83 21.13
C ARG A 207 -24.67 5.86 22.29
N GLU A 208 -25.14 4.64 22.04
CA GLU A 208 -25.40 3.65 23.09
C GLU A 208 -24.14 2.83 23.40
N ALA A 209 -23.81 2.68 24.69
CA ALA A 209 -22.59 2.00 25.14
C ALA A 209 -22.60 0.49 24.81
N ASP A 210 -23.78 -0.12 24.77
CA ASP A 210 -23.98 -1.53 24.40
C ASP A 210 -23.68 -1.81 22.91
N LEU A 211 -23.36 -0.78 22.13
CA LEU A 211 -22.94 -0.89 20.74
C LEU A 211 -21.41 -1.06 20.57
N ALA A 212 -20.65 -1.11 21.66
CA ALA A 212 -19.21 -1.34 21.62
C ALA A 212 -18.91 -2.66 20.90
N ARG A 213 -18.00 -2.60 19.92
CA ARG A 213 -17.65 -3.75 19.08
C ARG A 213 -16.21 -3.67 18.61
N PRO A 214 -15.61 -4.80 18.22
CA PRO A 214 -14.34 -4.80 17.50
C PRO A 214 -14.47 -4.01 16.20
N LEU A 215 -13.53 -3.12 15.95
CA LEU A 215 -13.41 -2.36 14.72
C LEU A 215 -11.94 -2.12 14.36
N ILE A 216 -11.70 -1.80 13.09
CA ILE A 216 -10.42 -1.32 12.61
C ILE A 216 -10.48 0.20 12.48
N GLU A 217 -9.50 0.90 13.05
CA GLU A 217 -9.26 2.30 12.71
C GLU A 217 -8.19 2.40 11.63
N VAL A 218 -8.49 3.17 10.58
CA VAL A 218 -7.52 3.59 9.57
C VAL A 218 -7.11 5.01 9.90
N LEU A 219 -5.89 5.16 10.39
CA LEU A 219 -5.34 6.40 10.93
C LEU A 219 -4.45 7.06 9.89
N ASP A 220 -4.49 8.37 9.80
CA ASP A 220 -3.43 9.16 9.16
C ASP A 220 -2.11 8.91 9.91
N PHE A 221 -1.10 8.40 9.21
CA PHE A 221 0.12 7.90 9.87
C PHE A 221 0.91 9.03 10.54
N GLU A 222 0.94 10.22 9.95
CA GLU A 222 1.71 11.34 10.46
C GLU A 222 1.04 11.92 11.72
N THR A 223 -0.26 12.20 11.63
CA THR A 223 -1.02 12.87 12.69
C THR A 223 -1.62 11.92 13.73
N SER A 224 -1.66 10.61 13.45
CA SER A 224 -2.37 9.60 14.23
C SER A 224 -3.89 9.87 14.35
N GLU A 225 -4.46 10.71 13.50
CA GLU A 225 -5.89 11.01 13.48
C GLU A 225 -6.69 9.90 12.77
N PRO A 226 -7.77 9.38 13.37
CA PRO A 226 -8.67 8.45 12.69
C PRO A 226 -9.30 9.09 11.45
N ARG A 227 -9.10 8.49 10.28
CA ARG A 227 -9.74 8.90 9.02
C ARG A 227 -10.92 8.01 8.67
N TYR A 228 -10.82 6.72 8.97
CA TYR A 228 -11.91 5.77 8.77
C TYR A 228 -12.05 4.80 9.93
N GLU A 229 -13.27 4.29 10.09
CA GLU A 229 -13.57 3.12 10.92
C GLU A 229 -14.18 2.03 10.04
N ILE A 230 -13.72 0.80 10.23
CA ILE A 230 -14.26 -0.38 9.55
C ILE A 230 -14.79 -1.34 10.61
N TYR A 231 -16.08 -1.66 10.54
CA TYR A 231 -16.74 -2.52 11.51
C TYR A 231 -17.90 -3.28 10.89
N THR A 232 -18.32 -4.35 11.57
CA THR A 232 -19.51 -5.12 11.18
C THR A 232 -20.77 -4.53 11.83
N PHE A 233 -21.82 -4.37 11.04
CA PHE A 233 -23.16 -4.00 11.48
C PHE A 233 -24.19 -4.95 10.87
N GLY A 234 -24.80 -5.80 11.70
CA GLY A 234 -25.54 -6.96 11.20
C GLY A 234 -24.61 -7.91 10.44
N GLU A 235 -24.96 -8.26 9.21
CA GLU A 235 -24.14 -9.10 8.32
C GLU A 235 -23.28 -8.27 7.33
N GLN A 236 -23.32 -6.95 7.43
CA GLN A 236 -22.63 -6.06 6.50
C GLN A 236 -21.39 -5.44 7.13
N VAL A 237 -20.34 -5.29 6.32
CA VAL A 237 -19.15 -4.51 6.70
C VAL A 237 -19.35 -3.07 6.28
N VAL A 238 -19.23 -2.15 7.25
CA VAL A 238 -19.37 -0.71 7.06
C VAL A 238 -18.00 -0.07 7.08
N VAL A 239 -17.72 0.80 6.10
CA VAL A 239 -16.54 1.67 6.08
C VAL A 239 -17.00 3.11 6.26
N SER A 240 -16.77 3.68 7.44
CA SER A 240 -17.19 5.02 7.82
C SER A 240 -16.07 6.04 7.60
N ASP A 241 -16.31 7.11 6.84
CA ASP A 241 -15.37 8.23 6.66
C ASP A 241 -15.61 9.31 7.73
N LEU A 242 -14.59 9.59 8.54
CA LEU A 242 -14.71 10.46 9.70
C LEU A 242 -14.50 11.95 9.38
N ARG A 243 -14.00 12.28 8.19
CA ARG A 243 -13.71 13.67 7.77
C ARG A 243 -14.97 14.54 7.72
N GLY A 244 -16.14 13.94 7.48
CA GLY A 244 -17.42 14.65 7.46
C GLY A 244 -18.12 14.77 8.83
N GLN A 245 -17.66 14.01 9.83
CA GLN A 245 -18.26 13.97 11.17
C GLN A 245 -17.53 14.87 12.18
N MET A 246 -16.27 15.22 11.92
CA MET A 246 -15.53 16.25 12.65
C MET A 246 -15.95 17.67 12.21
N ARG A 247 -17.21 18.05 12.42
CA ARG A 247 -17.56 19.49 12.48
C ARG A 247 -17.13 20.02 13.86
N PRO A 248 -16.42 21.16 13.96
CA PRO A 248 -15.92 21.66 15.23
C PRO A 248 -17.04 21.90 16.24
N ARG A 249 -16.91 21.31 17.44
CA ARG A 249 -17.73 21.62 18.61
C ARG A 249 -17.50 23.05 19.17
N GLU A 250 -16.81 23.93 18.45
CA GLU A 250 -16.34 25.24 18.95
C GLU A 250 -17.15 26.47 18.47
N GLN A 251 -18.41 26.31 18.05
CA GLN A 251 -19.33 27.45 17.89
C GLN A 251 -20.64 27.27 18.69
N MET A 252 -20.53 26.93 19.96
CA MET A 252 -21.55 27.30 20.96
C MET A 252 -20.86 27.95 22.15
N ARG A 253 -20.24 29.11 21.93
CA ARG A 253 -20.09 30.08 23.02
C ARG A 253 -21.47 30.70 23.28
N PRO A 254 -21.96 30.72 24.54
CA PRO A 254 -23.19 31.40 24.83
C PRO A 254 -23.04 32.88 24.47
N ARG A 255 -23.93 33.40 23.62
CA ARG A 255 -24.08 34.84 23.43
C ARG A 255 -24.31 35.46 24.81
N PHE A 256 -23.34 36.22 25.30
CA PHE A 256 -23.47 37.06 26.47
C PHE A 256 -24.80 37.83 26.34
N ARG A 257 -25.74 37.56 27.24
CA ARG A 257 -26.94 38.39 27.42
C ARG A 257 -26.47 39.80 27.80
N GLY A 258 -27.00 40.79 27.10
CA GLY A 258 -26.66 42.19 27.25
C GLY A 258 -26.81 42.69 28.69
N ARG A 259 -25.98 43.69 29.02
CA ARG A 259 -26.04 44.49 30.25
C ARG A 259 -27.45 45.07 30.45
N PRO A 260 -27.97 45.16 31.69
CA PRO A 260 -29.17 45.94 31.94
C PRO A 260 -28.87 47.44 31.77
N LYS A 261 -29.78 48.13 31.08
CA LYS A 261 -29.80 49.59 30.96
C LYS A 261 -29.85 50.22 32.35
N GLY A 262 -28.95 51.15 32.61
CA GLY A 262 -29.03 52.04 33.77
C GLY A 262 -30.31 52.87 33.73
N ARG A 263 -31.01 52.89 34.86
CA ARG A 263 -32.10 53.84 35.15
C ARG A 263 -31.49 55.22 35.36
N TRP A 264 -32.00 56.20 34.62
CA TRP A 264 -31.96 57.60 35.04
C TRP A 264 -33.11 57.85 36.00
N ARG A 265 -32.79 58.19 37.25
CA ARG A 265 -33.46 59.17 38.13
C ARG A 265 -32.71 59.21 39.46
#